data_AF-A0A6M7W5S7-F1
#
_entry.id   AF-A0A6M7W5S7-F1
#
_cell.length_a   1.000
_cell.length_b   1.000
_cell.length_c   1.000
_cell.angle_alpha   90.00
_cell.angle_beta   90.00
_cell.angle_gamma   90.00
#
_symmetry.space_group_name_H-M   'P 1'
#
loop_
_entity.id
_entity.type
_entity.pdbx_description
1 polymer ?
#
loop_
_entity_poly.entity_id
_entity_poly.type
_entity_poly.pdbx_seq_one_letter_code
_entity_poly.pdbx_strand_id
1 'polypeptide(L)'
;MSLGREQDIEIRTPPRFMPGERVRATHHIKNDGTYPGKEIGENLVRKGDEGYVRDIGTFLQQFYIYAVEWVDRGTVVGMRARELMSLETARTPSSAEIGAGFNKGTAR
;
A
#
# COMPACT_ATOMS: atom_id res chain seq x y z
N MET A 1 21.25 -3.13 -27.69
CA MET A 1 20.14 -4.03 -27.33
C MET A 1 19.63 -3.57 -25.96
N SER A 2 18.48 -2.88 -25.91
CA SER A 2 17.94 -2.30 -24.68
C SER A 2 17.47 -3.45 -23.78
N LEU A 3 18.24 -3.73 -22.73
CA LEU A 3 17.93 -4.74 -21.73
C LEU A 3 16.59 -4.35 -21.10
N GLY A 4 15.59 -5.22 -21.29
CA GLY A 4 14.24 -5.00 -20.81
C GLY A 4 14.29 -4.74 -19.31
N ARG A 5 13.99 -3.48 -18.94
CA ARG A 5 13.53 -3.03 -17.62
C ARG A 5 13.43 -4.18 -16.63
N GLU A 6 14.48 -4.40 -15.86
CA GLU A 6 14.46 -5.30 -14.71
C GLU A 6 13.24 -4.89 -13.89
N GLN A 7 12.18 -5.69 -13.96
CA GLN A 7 10.94 -5.41 -13.23
C GLN A 7 11.29 -5.64 -11.78
N ASP A 8 11.64 -4.56 -11.09
CA ASP A 8 12.06 -4.53 -9.70
C ASP A 8 11.16 -5.45 -8.87
N ILE A 9 11.76 -6.45 -8.22
CA ILE A 9 11.03 -7.43 -7.42
C ILE A 9 10.63 -6.72 -6.12
N GLU A 10 9.46 -6.09 -6.14
CA GLU A 10 8.92 -5.27 -5.06
C GLU A 10 8.86 -6.05 -3.73
N ILE A 11 8.59 -7.36 -3.81
CA ILE A 11 8.51 -8.24 -2.62
C ILE A 11 9.83 -8.44 -1.87
N ARG A 12 10.98 -8.05 -2.44
CA ARG A 12 12.28 -8.11 -1.73
C ARG A 12 12.45 -7.01 -0.69
N THR A 13 11.60 -6.00 -0.75
CA THR A 13 11.53 -4.91 0.23
C THR A 13 10.29 -5.05 1.09
N PRO A 14 10.26 -4.46 2.30
CA PRO A 14 9.04 -4.44 3.11
C PRO A 14 7.90 -3.75 2.36
N PRO A 15 6.64 -4.18 2.57
CA PRO A 15 5.49 -3.55 1.94
C PRO A 15 5.41 -2.06 2.31
N ARG A 16 4.99 -1.24 1.36
CA ARG A 16 4.92 0.22 1.52
C ARG A 16 3.77 0.68 2.41
N PHE A 17 2.72 -0.13 2.51
CA PHE A 17 1.51 0.16 3.27
C PHE A 17 1.22 -1.04 4.17
N MET A 18 0.62 -0.80 5.34
CA MET A 18 0.20 -1.85 6.27
C MET A 18 -1.33 -1.98 6.33
N PRO A 19 -1.88 -3.14 6.70
CA PRO A 19 -3.32 -3.28 6.96
C PRO A 19 -3.77 -2.28 8.03
N GLY A 20 -4.89 -1.61 7.79
CA GLY A 20 -5.42 -0.52 8.61
C GLY A 20 -4.98 0.89 8.17
N GLU A 21 -3.96 1.02 7.31
CA GLU A 21 -3.49 2.33 6.86
C GLU A 21 -4.46 3.00 5.90
N ARG A 22 -4.69 4.31 6.11
CA ARG A 22 -5.51 5.11 5.21
C ARG A 22 -4.74 5.53 3.95
N VAL A 23 -5.29 5.16 2.80
CA VAL A 23 -4.68 5.40 1.48
C VAL A 23 -5.65 6.12 0.54
N ARG A 24 -5.09 6.81 -0.44
CA ARG A 24 -5.82 7.50 -1.50
C ARG A 24 -5.46 6.92 -2.87
N ALA A 25 -6.46 6.70 -3.70
CA ALA A 25 -6.27 6.30 -5.08
C ALA A 25 -5.68 7.46 -5.89
N THR A 26 -4.54 7.24 -6.53
CA THR A 26 -3.93 8.22 -7.44
C THR A 26 -4.36 8.00 -8.89
N HIS A 27 -4.85 6.81 -9.20
CA HIS A 27 -5.24 6.35 -10.53
C HIS A 27 -6.70 5.87 -10.55
N HIS A 28 -7.32 5.96 -11.73
CA HIS A 28 -8.64 5.36 -11.96
C HIS A 28 -8.46 3.89 -12.31
N ILE A 29 -9.17 3.01 -11.60
CA ILE A 29 -9.16 1.57 -11.86
C ILE A 29 -10.48 1.17 -12.49
N LYS A 30 -10.37 0.45 -13.60
CA LYS A 30 -11.49 -0.15 -14.30
C LYS A 30 -11.46 -1.66 -14.10
N ASN A 31 -12.63 -2.27 -14.09
CA ASN A 31 -12.73 -3.72 -14.04
C ASN A 31 -12.22 -4.34 -15.34
N ASP A 32 -11.19 -5.17 -15.27
CA ASP A 32 -10.68 -5.94 -16.42
C ASP A 32 -11.45 -7.26 -16.62
N GLY A 33 -12.45 -7.53 -15.79
CA GLY A 33 -13.25 -8.77 -15.81
C GLY A 33 -12.95 -9.72 -14.64
N THR A 34 -12.00 -9.36 -13.78
CA THR A 34 -11.68 -10.14 -12.56
C THR A 34 -12.57 -9.78 -11.38
N TYR A 35 -13.22 -8.61 -11.38
CA TYR A 35 -14.09 -8.19 -10.29
C TYR A 35 -15.52 -8.72 -10.46
N PRO A 36 -16.05 -9.50 -9.50
CA PRO A 36 -17.38 -10.09 -9.60
C PRO A 36 -18.48 -9.04 -9.44
N GLY A 37 -19.57 -9.18 -10.21
CA GLY A 37 -20.76 -8.33 -10.08
C GLY A 37 -20.65 -6.93 -10.68
N LYS A 38 -19.60 -6.66 -11.47
CA LYS A 38 -19.36 -5.39 -12.15
C LYS A 38 -19.06 -5.63 -13.63
N GLU A 39 -19.52 -4.73 -14.50
CA GLU A 39 -19.28 -4.89 -15.95
C GLU A 39 -17.80 -4.67 -16.29
N ILE A 40 -17.32 -5.31 -17.37
CA ILE A 40 -15.98 -5.08 -17.88
C ILE A 40 -15.87 -3.62 -18.34
N GLY A 41 -14.83 -2.93 -17.91
CA GLY A 41 -14.62 -1.50 -18.18
C GLY A 41 -15.32 -0.56 -17.20
N GLU A 42 -16.14 -1.07 -16.26
CA GLU A 42 -16.76 -0.24 -15.23
C GLU A 42 -15.69 0.32 -14.28
N ASN A 43 -15.81 1.60 -13.94
CA ASN A 43 -14.90 2.25 -13.00
C ASN A 43 -15.16 1.74 -11.57
N LEU A 44 -14.23 0.95 -11.05
CA LEU A 44 -14.27 0.44 -9.68
C LEU A 44 -13.78 1.49 -8.67
N VAL A 45 -12.72 2.22 -9.02
CA VAL A 45 -12.07 3.23 -8.17
C VAL A 45 -11.80 4.48 -9.00
N ARG A 46 -12.01 5.66 -8.42
CA ARG A 46 -11.67 6.93 -9.03
C ARG A 46 -10.44 7.57 -8.41
N LYS A 47 -9.74 8.38 -9.19
CA LYS A 47 -8.65 9.19 -8.66
C LYS A 47 -9.22 10.10 -7.58
N GLY A 48 -8.61 10.03 -6.40
CA GLY A 48 -8.97 10.84 -5.26
C GLY A 48 -9.84 10.12 -4.24
N ASP A 49 -10.36 8.93 -4.55
CA ASP A 49 -11.07 8.08 -3.57
C ASP A 49 -10.15 7.74 -2.41
N GLU A 50 -10.73 7.69 -1.21
CA GLU A 50 -10.06 7.33 0.03
C GLU A 50 -10.54 5.96 0.50
N GLY A 51 -9.61 5.16 1.00
CA GLY A 51 -9.87 3.81 1.44
C GLY A 51 -8.87 3.36 2.51
N TYR A 52 -9.09 2.15 3.00
CA TYR A 52 -8.23 1.53 4.01
C TYR A 52 -7.65 0.23 3.46
N VAL A 53 -6.35 0.03 3.66
CA VAL A 53 -5.70 -1.24 3.30
C VAL A 53 -6.27 -2.31 4.22
N ARG A 54 -6.87 -3.34 3.65
CA ARG A 54 -7.45 -4.47 4.38
C ARG A 54 -6.49 -5.64 4.49
N ASP A 55 -5.78 -5.94 3.41
CA ASP A 55 -4.84 -7.06 3.33
C ASP A 55 -3.73 -6.79 2.28
N ILE A 56 -2.63 -7.54 2.36
CA ILE A 56 -1.48 -7.43 1.45
C ILE A 56 -1.20 -8.79 0.85
N GLY A 57 -1.56 -8.94 -0.41
CA GLY A 57 -1.21 -10.10 -1.22
C GLY A 57 0.07 -9.89 -2.02
N THR A 58 0.51 -10.96 -2.68
CA THR A 58 1.60 -10.92 -3.66
C THR A 58 1.15 -11.51 -4.99
N PHE A 59 1.55 -10.90 -6.10
CA PHE A 59 1.31 -11.42 -7.45
C PHE A 59 2.62 -11.84 -8.11
N LEU A 60 2.64 -13.05 -8.69
CA LEU A 60 3.80 -13.68 -9.34
C LEU A 60 5.07 -13.71 -8.47
N GLN A 61 4.94 -13.59 -7.14
CA GLN A 61 6.07 -13.40 -6.22
C GLN A 61 7.01 -12.25 -6.66
N GLN A 62 6.45 -11.22 -7.28
CA GLN A 62 7.19 -10.06 -7.78
C GLN A 62 6.59 -8.74 -7.31
N PHE A 63 5.27 -8.68 -7.19
CA PHE A 63 4.55 -7.43 -6.88
C PHE A 63 3.73 -7.58 -5.60
N TYR A 64 3.70 -6.54 -4.76
CA TYR A 64 2.68 -6.44 -3.73
C TYR A 64 1.37 -5.97 -4.32
N ILE A 65 0.28 -6.61 -3.90
CA ILE A 65 -1.08 -6.23 -4.24
C ILE A 65 -1.78 -5.89 -2.93
N TYR A 66 -2.15 -4.62 -2.78
CA TYR A 66 -2.84 -4.12 -1.60
C TYR A 66 -4.34 -4.22 -1.84
N ALA A 67 -5.03 -5.05 -1.06
CA ALA A 67 -6.48 -5.11 -1.07
C ALA A 67 -7.00 -3.90 -0.29
N VAL A 68 -7.52 -2.90 -0.99
CA VAL A 68 -8.03 -1.66 -0.38
C VAL A 68 -9.55 -1.67 -0.39
N GLU A 69 -10.14 -1.41 0.78
CA GLU A 69 -11.57 -1.19 0.93
C GLU A 69 -11.88 0.30 0.74
N TRP A 70 -12.68 0.60 -0.29
CA TRP A 70 -13.07 1.96 -0.68
C TRP A 70 -14.36 2.33 0.02
N VAL A 71 -14.28 3.26 0.97
CA VAL A 71 -15.41 3.58 1.87
C VAL A 71 -16.58 4.22 1.13
N ASP A 72 -16.30 5.07 0.12
CA ASP A 72 -17.33 5.72 -0.70
C ASP A 72 -18.20 4.71 -1.48
N ARG A 73 -17.58 3.62 -1.93
CA ARG A 73 -18.19 2.65 -2.86
C ARG A 73 -18.57 1.33 -2.21
N GLY A 74 -18.02 1.01 -1.05
CA GLY A 74 -18.17 -0.29 -0.39
C GLY A 74 -17.55 -1.44 -1.18
N THR A 75 -16.52 -1.18 -1.99
CA THR A 75 -15.85 -2.18 -2.83
C THR A 75 -14.44 -2.46 -2.32
N VAL A 76 -13.95 -3.70 -2.50
CA VAL A 76 -12.57 -4.08 -2.13
C VAL A 76 -11.77 -4.39 -3.38
N VAL A 77 -10.81 -3.55 -3.72
CA VAL A 77 -10.04 -3.67 -4.97
C VAL A 77 -8.56 -3.81 -4.68
N GLY A 78 -7.92 -4.79 -5.33
CA GLY A 78 -6.47 -4.98 -5.28
C GLY A 78 -5.75 -3.96 -6.17
N MET A 79 -4.84 -3.18 -5.59
CA MET A 79 -4.07 -2.16 -6.31
C MET A 79 -2.57 -2.32 -6.03
N ARG A 80 -1.71 -1.86 -6.96
CA ARG A 80 -0.26 -1.86 -6.75
C ARG A 80 0.18 -0.66 -5.91
N ALA A 81 1.36 -0.76 -5.32
CA ALA A 81 1.90 0.33 -4.50
C ALA A 81 1.99 1.68 -5.23
N ARG A 82 2.32 1.66 -6.53
CA ARG A 82 2.46 2.85 -7.37
C ARG A 82 1.14 3.57 -7.65
N GLU A 83 0.01 2.92 -7.39
CA GLU A 83 -1.33 3.43 -7.68
C GLU A 83 -2.00 4.04 -6.43
N LEU A 84 -1.35 3.88 -5.27
CA LEU A 84 -1.83 4.31 -3.95
C LEU A 84 -0.92 5.38 -3.35
N MET A 85 -1.48 6.23 -2.51
CA MET A 85 -0.77 7.24 -1.75
C MET A 85 -1.20 7.18 -0.28
N SER A 86 -0.25 7.05 0.65
CA SER A 86 -0.54 7.05 2.09
C SER A 86 -1.02 8.43 2.51
N LEU A 87 -2.11 8.48 3.27
CA LEU A 87 -2.57 9.72 3.90
C LEU A 87 -2.10 9.83 5.36
N GLU A 88 -1.68 8.72 5.97
CA GLU A 88 -1.18 8.70 7.35
C GLU A 88 0.32 9.01 7.45
N THR A 89 1.08 8.72 6.39
CA THR A 89 2.51 9.07 6.23
C THR A 89 2.73 10.57 5.93
N ALA A 90 1.81 11.43 6.36
CA ALA A 90 2.11 12.85 6.59
C ALA A 90 2.67 13.09 8.00
N ARG A 91 2.74 12.06 8.86
CA ARG A 91 3.55 12.11 10.08
C ARG A 91 4.99 11.78 9.73
N THR A 92 5.81 12.82 9.73
CA THR A 92 7.28 12.82 9.70
C THR A 92 7.85 11.59 10.43
N PRO A 93 8.92 10.94 9.94
CA PRO A 93 9.69 10.03 10.79
C PRO A 93 10.33 10.87 11.89
N SER A 94 9.62 11.07 13.00
CA SER A 94 10.25 11.51 14.24
C SER A 94 11.13 10.36 14.67
N SER A 95 12.43 10.59 14.59
CA SER A 95 13.50 9.75 15.11
C SER A 95 13.14 9.29 16.53
N ALA A 96 12.57 8.09 16.65
CA ALA A 96 12.45 7.42 17.93
C ALA A 96 13.74 6.61 18.13
N GLU A 97 14.75 7.32 18.61
CA GLU A 97 15.96 6.73 19.19
C GLU A 97 15.52 5.73 20.27
N ILE A 98 15.80 4.45 20.02
CA ILE A 98 15.63 3.40 21.02
C ILE A 98 16.70 3.56 22.10
N GLY A 99 16.29 4.16 23.23
CA GLY A 99 16.75 3.80 24.57
C GLY A 99 18.23 4.01 24.88
N ALA A 100 18.55 5.23 25.31
CA ALA A 100 19.77 5.55 26.06
C ALA A 100 19.97 4.59 27.25
N GLY A 101 21.26 4.29 27.48
CA GLY A 101 21.74 3.26 28.39
C GLY A 101 21.31 3.40 29.85
N PHE A 102 21.13 2.22 30.45
CA PHE A 102 20.94 1.99 31.87
C PHE A 102 22.14 2.56 32.66
N ASN A 103 21.93 3.67 33.37
CA ASN A 103 22.90 4.14 34.34
C ASN A 103 22.91 3.17 35.53
N LYS A 104 24.09 2.74 35.95
CA LYS A 104 24.31 2.30 37.32
C LYS A 104 25.55 2.99 37.86
N GLY A 105 25.38 4.24 38.24
CA GLY A 105 26.33 4.96 39.07
C GLY A 105 25.89 4.91 40.53
N THR A 106 26.59 4.15 41.36
CA THR A 106 26.74 4.50 42.79
C THR A 106 28.12 4.02 43.21
N ALA A 107 29.05 4.97 43.20
CA ALA A 107 30.28 4.91 43.99
C ALA A 107 29.93 5.33 45.42
N ARG A 108 30.20 4.46 46.39
CA ARG A 108 30.68 4.77 47.75
C ARG A 108 31.50 3.57 48.23
#